data_AF-T1B002-F1
#
_entry.id   AF-T1B002-F1
#
_cell.length_a   1.000
_cell.length_b   1.000
_cell.length_c   1.000
_cell.angle_alpha   90.00
_cell.angle_beta   90.00
_cell.angle_gamma   90.00
#
_symmetry.space_group_name_H-M   'P 1'
#
loop_
_entity.id
_entity.type
_entity.pdbx_description
1 polymer ?
#
loop_
_entity_poly.entity_id
_entity_poly.type
_entity_poly.pdbx_seq_one_letter_code
_entity_poly.pdbx_strand_id
1 'polypeptide(L)'
;MKSLDNVFSFRDKLIDEYSTFSRSFVRIGADDIRHEVERDYADGRYWPEPLIQINPNYQQQGTVQQFASDGELHRLCADVFQ
;
A
#
# COMPACT_ATOMS: atom_id res chain seq x y z
N MET A 1 14.00 12.99 -15.87
CA MET A 1 12.72 13.14 -15.14
C MET A 1 12.07 11.75 -15.06
N LYS A 2 12.35 10.97 -14.01
CA LYS A 2 11.68 9.68 -13.80
C LYS A 2 10.26 9.99 -13.35
N SER A 3 9.27 9.64 -14.16
CA SER A 3 7.87 9.62 -13.73
C SER A 3 7.80 8.67 -12.54
N LEU A 4 7.55 9.19 -11.34
CA LEU A 4 7.14 8.34 -10.23
C LEU A 4 5.77 7.80 -10.62
N ASP A 5 5.71 6.57 -11.12
CA ASP A 5 4.48 5.78 -10.99
C ASP A 5 4.14 5.82 -9.50
N ASN A 6 3.05 6.52 -9.15
CA ASN A 6 2.57 6.59 -7.79
C ASN A 6 2.35 5.15 -7.29
N VAL A 7 2.76 4.84 -6.06
CA VAL A 7 2.59 3.52 -5.45
C VAL A 7 1.14 3.00 -5.56
N PHE A 8 0.17 3.91 -5.53
CA PHE A 8 -1.24 3.59 -5.76
C PHE A 8 -1.51 3.13 -7.20
N SER A 9 -1.00 3.85 -8.19
CA SER A 9 -1.17 3.49 -9.61
C SER A 9 -0.43 2.21 -9.98
N PHE A 10 0.71 1.93 -9.35
CA PHE A 10 1.40 0.64 -9.48
C PHE A 10 0.55 -0.51 -8.90
N ARG A 11 -0.02 -0.30 -7.70
CA ARG A 11 -0.91 -1.26 -7.05
C ARG A 11 -2.15 -1.55 -7.90
N ASP A 12 -2.79 -0.53 -8.46
CA ASP A 12 -3.98 -0.72 -9.29
C ASP A 12 -3.68 -1.56 -10.54
N LYS A 13 -2.57 -1.28 -11.23
CA LYS A 13 -2.10 -2.08 -12.38
C LYS A 13 -1.80 -3.53 -11.98
N LEU A 14 -1.12 -3.73 -10.85
CA LEU A 14 -0.78 -5.06 -10.35
C LEU A 14 -2.04 -5.90 -10.07
N ILE A 15 -3.03 -5.31 -9.40
CA ILE A 15 -4.29 -5.99 -9.08
C ILE A 15 -5.05 -6.35 -10.37
N ASP A 16 -5.09 -5.47 -11.36
CA ASP A 16 -5.78 -5.72 -12.62
C ASP A 16 -5.15 -6.88 -13.42
N GLU A 17 -3.82 -6.91 -13.50
CA GLU A 17 -3.07 -7.99 -14.16
C GLU A 17 -3.30 -9.35 -13.47
N TYR A 18 -3.17 -9.40 -12.14
CA TYR A 18 -3.39 -10.63 -11.37
C TYR A 18 -4.85 -11.09 -11.40
N SER A 19 -5.81 -10.16 -11.35
CA SER A 19 -7.24 -10.46 -11.47
C SER A 19 -7.55 -11.11 -12.82
N THR A 20 -7.05 -10.55 -13.91
CA THR A 20 -7.23 -11.10 -15.26
C THR A 20 -6.57 -12.47 -15.40
N PHE A 21 -5.35 -12.62 -14.90
CA PHE A 21 -4.64 -13.88 -14.92
C PHE A 21 -5.39 -14.98 -14.16
N SER A 22 -5.82 -14.72 -12.92
CA SER A 22 -6.52 -15.71 -12.09
C SER A 22 -7.83 -16.23 -12.71
N ARG A 23 -8.56 -15.36 -13.41
CA ARG A 23 -9.83 -15.70 -14.08
C ARG A 23 -9.63 -16.48 -15.39
N SER A 24 -8.43 -16.47 -15.96
CA SER A 24 -8.15 -17.11 -17.25
C SER A 24 -8.11 -18.65 -17.19
N PHE A 25 -7.98 -19.24 -16.00
CA PHE A 25 -7.76 -20.68 -15.83
C PHE A 25 -9.03 -21.52 -15.80
N VAL A 26 -10.17 -20.94 -15.44
CA VAL A 26 -11.41 -21.68 -15.17
C VAL A 26 -12.57 -21.07 -15.91
N ARG A 27 -13.31 -21.90 -16.65
CA ARG A 27 -14.57 -21.50 -17.30
C ARG A 27 -15.75 -22.03 -16.49
N ILE A 28 -16.48 -21.12 -15.84
CA ILE A 28 -17.67 -21.47 -15.05
C ILE A 28 -18.85 -21.71 -16.01
N GLY A 29 -19.36 -22.94 -16.02
CA GLY A 29 -20.46 -23.36 -16.90
C GLY A 29 -21.84 -22.92 -16.42
N ALA A 30 -22.07 -22.91 -15.10
CA ALA A 30 -23.34 -22.53 -14.51
C ALA A 30 -23.47 -21.01 -14.38
N ASP A 31 -24.58 -20.45 -14.86
CA ASP A 31 -24.77 -19.00 -14.96
C ASP A 31 -24.94 -18.32 -13.59
N ASP A 32 -25.62 -18.98 -12.66
CA ASP A 32 -25.79 -18.55 -11.27
C ASP A 32 -24.45 -18.41 -10.54
N ILE A 33 -23.59 -19.43 -10.64
CA ILE A 33 -22.25 -19.44 -10.04
C ILE A 33 -21.37 -18.37 -10.69
N ARG A 34 -21.48 -18.18 -12.01
CA ARG A 34 -20.68 -17.16 -12.70
C ARG A 34 -21.04 -15.76 -12.22
N HIS A 35 -22.33 -15.45 -12.11
CA HIS A 35 -22.78 -14.15 -11.61
C HIS A 35 -22.34 -13.91 -10.17
N GLU A 36 -22.40 -14.93 -9.32
CA GLU A 36 -21.93 -14.86 -7.93
C GLU A 36 -20.45 -14.49 -7.86
N VAL A 37 -19.62 -15.21 -8.63
CA VAL A 37 -18.17 -15.00 -8.66
C VAL A 37 -17.81 -13.62 -9.20
N GLU A 38 -18.44 -13.18 -10.30
CA GLU A 38 -18.21 -11.82 -10.85
C GLU A 38 -18.60 -10.74 -9.85
N ARG A 39 -19.69 -10.94 -9.08
CA ARG A 39 -20.10 -10.00 -8.03
C ARG A 39 -19.06 -9.93 -6.90
N ASP A 40 -18.58 -11.06 -6.41
CA ASP A 40 -17.54 -11.09 -5.38
C ASP A 40 -16.25 -10.36 -5.81
N TYR A 41 -15.88 -10.49 -7.09
CA TYR A 41 -14.75 -9.74 -7.66
C TYR A 41 -15.03 -8.23 -7.73
N ALA A 42 -16.22 -7.83 -8.17
CA ALA A 42 -16.63 -6.42 -8.25
C ALA A 42 -16.73 -5.77 -6.86
N ASP A 43 -17.13 -6.53 -5.85
CA ASP A 43 -17.20 -6.09 -4.45
C ASP A 43 -15.81 -6.01 -3.79
N GLY A 44 -14.73 -6.33 -4.52
CA GLY A 44 -13.36 -6.26 -4.00
C GLY A 44 -13.05 -7.30 -2.94
N ARG A 45 -13.87 -8.36 -2.80
CA ARG A 45 -13.74 -9.40 -1.77
C ARG A 45 -12.35 -10.02 -1.72
N TYR A 46 -11.75 -10.24 -2.88
CA TYR A 46 -10.43 -10.86 -3.04
C TYR A 46 -9.28 -9.84 -3.09
N TRP A 47 -9.59 -8.55 -3.22
CA TRP A 47 -8.61 -7.47 -3.38
C TRP A 47 -8.96 -6.29 -2.46
N PRO A 48 -9.00 -6.50 -1.13
CA PRO A 48 -9.35 -5.44 -0.20
C PRO A 48 -8.37 -4.27 -0.31
N GLU A 49 -8.78 -3.09 0.17
CA GLU A 49 -7.87 -1.96 0.26
C GLU A 49 -6.62 -2.36 1.04
N PRO A 50 -5.41 -2.06 0.51
CA PRO A 50 -4.18 -2.42 1.17
C PRO A 50 -4.12 -1.68 2.51
N LEU A 51 -3.65 -2.38 3.54
CA LEU A 51 -3.38 -1.74 4.81
C LEU A 51 -2.26 -0.70 4.63
N ILE A 52 -2.62 0.58 4.68
CA ILE A 52 -1.65 1.67 4.62
C ILE A 52 -0.98 1.75 6.01
N GLN A 53 0.27 1.29 6.09
CA GLN A 53 1.09 1.43 7.29
C GLN A 53 2.25 2.39 7.03
N ILE A 54 2.59 3.18 8.04
CA ILE A 54 3.85 3.90 8.08
C ILE A 54 4.94 2.84 8.25
N ASN A 55 5.74 2.61 7.21
CA ASN A 55 6.87 1.69 7.29
C ASN A 55 7.98 2.33 8.14
N PRO A 56 8.31 1.84 9.34
CA PRO A 56 9.27 2.49 10.22
C PRO A 56 10.71 2.49 9.68
N ASN A 57 11.00 1.73 8.62
CA ASN A 57 12.31 1.68 7.97
C ASN A 57 12.61 2.88 7.07
N TYR A 58 11.99 4.05 7.30
CA TYR A 58 12.47 5.28 6.68
C TYR A 58 13.95 5.47 6.99
N GLN A 59 14.68 5.99 6.02
CA GLN A 59 16.10 6.25 6.14
C GLN A 59 16.33 7.14 7.36
N GLN A 60 16.92 6.58 8.41
CA GLN A 60 17.20 7.31 9.64
C GLN A 60 18.36 8.27 9.35
N GLN A 61 18.07 9.57 9.43
CA GLN A 61 19.04 10.62 9.10
C GLN A 61 19.70 11.22 10.35
N GLY A 62 19.07 11.10 11.53
CA GLY A 62 19.60 11.59 12.80
C GLY A 62 18.63 11.33 13.96
N THR A 63 19.14 11.45 15.18
CA THR A 63 18.32 11.34 16.40
C THR A 63 17.69 12.69 16.76
N VAL A 64 16.62 12.66 17.56
CA VAL A 64 15.99 13.89 18.08
C VAL A 64 17.00 14.74 18.86
N GLN A 65 17.94 14.10 19.56
CA GLN A 65 19.02 14.75 20.32
C GLN A 65 20.00 15.47 19.39
N GLN A 66 20.37 14.86 18.26
CA GLN A 66 21.25 15.49 17.26
C GLN A 66 20.60 16.75 16.69
N PHE A 67 19.35 16.66 16.24
CA PHE A 67 18.65 17.82 15.68
C PHE A 67 18.37 18.92 16.71
N ALA A 68 18.17 18.56 17.99
CA ALA A 68 18.04 19.55 19.08
C ALA A 68 19.37 20.25 19.40
N SER A 69 20.49 19.53 19.30
CA SER A 69 21.84 20.10 19.45
C SER A 69 22.19 21.03 18.29
N ASP A 70 21.81 20.65 17.07
CA ASP A 70 22.07 21.42 15.85
C ASP A 70 21.17 22.65 15.71
N GLY A 71 20.20 22.81 16.62
CA GLY A 71 19.27 23.96 16.67
C GLY A 71 18.10 23.87 15.69
N GLU A 72 17.99 22.77 14.94
CA GLU A 72 16.86 22.50 14.05
C GLU A 72 15.58 22.17 14.84
N LEU A 73 15.73 21.53 16.01
CA LEU A 73 14.67 21.33 16.98
C LEU A 73 14.87 22.19 18.21
N HIS A 74 13.77 22.49 18.89
CA HIS A 74 13.83 23.16 20.19
C HIS A 74 14.60 22.30 21.19
N ARG A 75 15.52 22.90 21.97
CA ARG A 75 16.41 22.17 22.90
C ARG A 75 15.69 21.20 23.84
N LEU A 76 14.50 21.58 24.32
CA LEU A 76 13.66 20.74 25.19
C LEU A 76 13.27 19.38 24.56
N CYS A 77 13.25 19.27 23.22
CA CYS A 77 12.92 18.02 22.54
C CYS A 77 13.91 16.89 22.88
N ALA A 78 15.18 17.20 23.17
CA ALA A 78 16.16 16.20 23.59
C ALA A 78 15.79 15.52 24.92
N ASP A 79 15.10 16.26 25.80
CA ASP A 79 14.71 15.78 27.13
C ASP A 79 13.34 15.08 27.10
N VAL A 80 12.42 15.54 26.25
CA VAL A 80 11.04 14.99 26.16
C VAL A 80 10.99 13.67 25.40
N PHE A 81 11.83 13.47 24.38
CA PHE A 81 11.81 12.30 23.50
C PHE A 81 13.03 11.40 23.70
N GLN A 82 13.07 10.70 24.84
CA GLN A 82 14.10 9.71 25.19
C GLN A 82 13.73 8.28 24.78
#